data_AF-A0A7S3NIS5-F1
#
_entry.id   AF-A0A7S3NIS5-F1
#
_cell.length_a   1.000
_cell.length_b   1.000
_cell.length_c   1.000
_cell.angle_alpha   90.00
_cell.angle_beta   90.00
_cell.angle_gamma   90.00
#
_symmetry.space_group_name_H-M   'P 1'
#
loop_
_entity.id
_entity.type
_entity.pdbx_description
1 polymer ?
#
loop_
_entity_poly.entity_id
_entity_poly.type
_entity_poly.pdbx_seq_one_letter_code
_entity_poly.pdbx_strand_id
1 'polypeptide(L)'
;MEGEKAEERKLLPPTSSSCEEEEVPNDDLSIEKEGCWSFCLDDLAWAVRETHWMVMEYTTSAEYQKNTSYQEQRIDCYYNPLYHALVIVGAICLVLGAWIHSPFGQGREKVRADESKVEHEARTQWILMTSGPFAIAAFFDAIYLLFYNADVEIAIGLAVDSSYILGNVMFLEAMKRQSKPLTRLAIISNAIFALGLVMLLIGGIIFAANKHESNAWKIFDWFIRAITVVFFLLATLIYAQLWHAYDHVEYPNKSPTSCAISSSDFFMGLLIAGAALFIWFLFVFAVFLDGPKAIWAAVA
;
A
#
# COMPACT_ATOMS: atom_id res chain seq x y z
N MET A 1 -44.57 7.96 39.58
CA MET A 1 -44.24 7.34 38.28
C MET A 1 -43.44 8.35 37.50
N GLU A 2 -42.16 8.47 37.84
CA GLU A 2 -41.20 9.28 37.11
C GLU A 2 -40.50 8.35 36.13
N GLY A 3 -40.70 8.61 34.84
CA GLY A 3 -40.11 7.84 33.76
C GLY A 3 -38.64 8.21 33.59
N GLU A 4 -37.79 7.31 34.03
CA GLU A 4 -36.33 7.34 33.88
C GLU A 4 -35.96 7.32 32.40
N LYS A 5 -35.54 8.48 31.86
CA LYS A 5 -34.99 8.57 30.51
C LYS A 5 -33.59 7.99 30.54
N ALA A 6 -33.44 6.81 29.95
CA ALA A 6 -32.16 6.18 29.66
C ALA A 6 -31.32 7.15 28.81
N GLU A 7 -30.28 7.70 29.45
CA GLU A 7 -29.24 8.49 28.82
C GLU A 7 -28.40 7.56 27.96
N GLU A 8 -28.68 7.57 26.66
CA GLU A 8 -27.90 6.90 25.63
C GLU A 8 -26.53 7.57 25.56
N ARG A 9 -25.61 7.13 26.44
CA ARG A 9 -24.17 7.44 26.33
C ARG A 9 -23.73 6.89 24.99
N LYS A 10 -23.65 7.77 23.99
CA LYS A 10 -22.81 7.57 22.83
C LYS A 10 -21.41 7.27 23.37
N LEU A 11 -21.03 5.99 23.32
CA LEU A 11 -19.65 5.54 23.40
C LEU A 11 -18.91 6.22 22.26
N LEU A 12 -18.47 7.45 22.50
CA LEU A 12 -17.39 8.01 21.74
C LEU A 12 -16.23 7.02 21.89
N PRO A 13 -15.59 6.61 20.79
CA PRO A 13 -14.39 5.80 20.89
C PRO A 13 -13.44 6.52 21.85
N PRO A 14 -12.76 5.80 22.76
CA PRO A 14 -11.83 6.42 23.69
C PRO A 14 -10.90 7.29 22.86
N THR A 15 -10.98 8.61 23.06
CA THR A 15 -9.96 9.53 22.57
C THR A 15 -8.68 8.99 23.15
N SER A 16 -7.81 8.50 22.25
CA SER A 16 -6.54 7.89 22.55
C SER A 16 -5.96 8.63 23.75
N SER A 17 -5.82 7.92 24.88
CA SER A 17 -5.04 8.43 25.99
C SER A 17 -3.76 8.94 25.37
N SER A 18 -3.36 10.15 25.75
CA SER A 18 -2.05 10.69 25.48
C SER A 18 -1.03 9.60 25.81
N CYS A 19 -0.68 8.80 24.80
CA CYS A 19 0.61 8.18 24.73
C CYS A 19 1.50 9.40 24.63
N GLU A 20 1.97 9.88 25.77
CA GLU A 20 3.21 10.62 25.81
C GLU A 20 4.12 9.81 24.91
N GLU A 21 4.47 10.37 23.75
CA GLU A 21 5.49 9.80 22.88
C GLU A 21 6.69 9.68 23.80
N GLU A 22 6.90 8.49 24.35
CA GLU A 22 8.08 8.18 25.13
C GLU A 22 9.20 8.39 24.11
N GLU A 23 9.86 9.55 24.21
CA GLU A 23 10.94 9.96 23.32
C GLU A 23 11.94 8.82 23.36
N VAL A 24 11.88 7.93 22.37
CA VAL A 24 12.88 6.90 22.18
C VAL A 24 14.18 7.68 22.11
N PRO A 25 15.11 7.48 23.06
CA PRO A 25 16.30 8.32 23.13
C PRO A 25 16.95 8.29 21.76
N ASN A 26 16.92 9.44 21.08
CA ASN A 26 17.74 9.70 19.93
C ASN A 26 19.15 9.69 20.49
N ASP A 27 19.77 8.51 20.55
CA ASP A 27 21.20 8.41 20.72
C ASP A 27 21.80 9.14 19.52
N ASP A 28 22.12 10.43 19.77
CA ASP A 28 22.80 11.38 18.89
C ASP A 28 24.24 10.93 18.61
N LEU A 29 24.39 9.71 18.11
CA LEU A 29 25.55 9.24 17.39
C LEU A 29 25.53 9.91 16.01
N SER A 30 25.84 11.21 16.02
CA SER A 30 26.26 11.99 14.87
C SER A 30 27.62 11.48 14.37
N ILE A 31 27.61 10.24 13.88
CA ILE A 31 28.72 9.73 13.09
C ILE A 31 28.63 10.50 11.76
N GLU A 32 29.59 11.39 11.50
CA GLU A 32 29.87 11.93 10.16
C GLU A 32 30.09 10.75 9.20
N LYS A 33 29.02 10.17 8.65
CA LYS A 33 29.08 9.11 7.64
C LYS A 33 28.92 9.72 6.27
N GLU A 34 29.99 10.34 5.78
CA GLU A 34 30.10 10.87 4.41
C GLU A 34 30.33 9.75 3.39
N GLY A 35 29.37 8.83 3.23
CA GLY A 35 29.41 7.84 2.15
C GLY A 35 28.03 7.52 1.62
N CYS A 36 27.90 7.25 0.31
CA CYS A 36 26.61 6.85 -0.30
C CYS A 36 25.90 5.69 0.42
N TRP A 37 26.65 4.86 1.16
CA TRP A 37 26.11 3.75 1.94
C TRP A 37 25.36 4.17 3.21
N SER A 38 25.62 5.36 3.77
CA SER A 38 24.89 5.82 4.96
C SER A 38 23.41 5.98 4.67
N PHE A 39 23.07 6.57 3.52
CA PHE A 39 21.69 6.70 3.04
C PHE A 39 20.95 5.36 2.98
N CYS A 40 21.56 4.33 2.37
CA CYS A 40 20.92 3.01 2.27
C CYS A 40 20.74 2.34 3.64
N LEU A 41 21.69 2.51 4.56
CA LEU A 41 21.60 1.94 5.91
C LEU A 41 20.53 2.66 6.75
N ASP A 42 20.41 3.98 6.60
CA ASP A 42 19.41 4.78 7.31
C ASP A 42 17.99 4.42 6.85
N ASP A 43 17.79 4.26 5.54
CA ASP A 43 16.51 3.81 4.97
C ASP A 43 16.17 2.38 5.41
N LEU A 44 17.15 1.47 5.44
CA LEU A 44 16.94 0.11 5.93
C LEU A 44 16.60 0.11 7.43
N ALA A 45 17.30 0.91 8.24
CA ALA A 45 17.01 1.03 9.67
C ALA A 45 15.61 1.58 9.92
N TRP A 46 15.18 2.60 9.15
CA TRP A 46 13.82 3.09 9.16
C TRP A 46 12.82 1.98 8.80
N ALA A 47 13.03 1.30 7.67
CA ALA A 47 12.11 0.27 7.19
C ALA A 47 11.98 -0.92 8.15
N VAL A 48 13.08 -1.32 8.82
CA VAL A 48 13.05 -2.35 9.87
C VAL A 48 12.19 -1.92 11.06
N ARG A 49 12.28 -0.65 11.49
CA ARG A 49 11.44 -0.13 12.58
C ARG A 49 9.96 -0.10 12.20
N GLU A 50 9.65 0.42 11.02
CA GLU A 50 8.26 0.47 10.51
C GLU A 50 7.68 -0.94 10.37
N THR A 51 8.45 -1.87 9.81
CA THR A 51 7.99 -3.25 9.62
C THR A 51 7.84 -3.98 10.96
N HIS A 52 8.71 -3.70 11.94
CA HIS A 52 8.54 -4.21 13.31
C HIS A 52 7.18 -3.78 13.88
N TRP A 53 6.86 -2.49 13.86
CA TRP A 53 5.60 -1.98 14.39
C TRP A 53 4.40 -2.56 13.64
N MET A 54 4.47 -2.63 12.32
CA MET A 54 3.43 -3.24 11.50
C MET A 54 3.19 -4.72 11.86
N VAL A 55 4.26 -5.51 12.01
CA VAL A 55 4.14 -6.93 12.40
C VAL A 55 3.57 -7.07 13.81
N MET A 56 4.01 -6.23 14.75
CA MET A 56 3.47 -6.21 16.11
C MET A 56 1.97 -5.91 16.10
N GLU A 57 1.55 -4.91 15.34
CA GLU A 57 0.16 -4.51 15.19
C GLU A 57 -0.74 -5.65 14.68
N TYR A 58 -0.26 -6.43 13.70
CA TYR A 58 -1.05 -7.54 13.14
C TYR A 58 -1.00 -8.84 13.95
N THR A 59 0.05 -9.06 14.73
CA THR A 59 0.28 -10.36 15.40
C THR A 59 -0.04 -10.34 16.89
N THR A 60 -0.20 -9.17 17.49
CA THR A 60 -0.45 -9.03 18.94
C THR A 60 -1.73 -8.24 19.20
N SER A 61 -2.40 -8.55 20.32
CA SER A 61 -3.61 -7.81 20.70
C SER A 61 -3.26 -6.41 21.20
N ALA A 62 -4.16 -5.46 21.00
CA ALA A 62 -4.02 -4.10 21.54
C ALA A 62 -3.86 -4.08 23.07
N GLU A 63 -4.49 -5.03 23.77
CA GLU A 63 -4.34 -5.20 25.22
C GLU A 63 -2.92 -5.65 25.60
N TYR A 64 -2.36 -6.61 24.86
CA TYR A 64 -0.99 -7.05 25.08
C TYR A 64 0.01 -5.90 24.85
N GLN A 65 -0.15 -5.15 23.76
CA GLN A 65 0.70 -3.98 23.46
C GLN A 65 0.62 -2.91 24.54
N LYS A 66 -0.56 -2.69 25.12
CA LYS A 66 -0.77 -1.72 26.20
C LYS A 66 -0.16 -2.15 27.53
N ASN A 67 -0.19 -3.45 27.83
CA ASN A 67 0.19 -3.99 29.14
C ASN A 67 1.63 -4.48 29.22
N THR A 68 2.33 -4.59 28.09
CA THR A 68 3.67 -5.18 28.00
C THR A 68 4.68 -4.13 27.60
N SER A 69 5.82 -4.06 28.29
CA SER A 69 6.88 -3.11 27.96
C SER A 69 7.50 -3.40 26.59
N TYR A 70 8.06 -2.38 25.93
CA TYR A 70 8.74 -2.55 24.64
C TYR A 70 9.86 -3.62 24.69
N GLN A 71 10.59 -3.70 25.81
CA GLN A 71 11.66 -4.68 25.98
C GLN A 71 11.13 -6.12 26.04
N GLU A 72 10.01 -6.35 26.73
CA GLU A 72 9.37 -7.66 26.80
C GLU A 72 8.83 -8.09 25.43
N GLN A 73 8.15 -7.18 24.72
CA GLN A 73 7.69 -7.42 23.35
C GLN A 73 8.84 -7.83 22.43
N ARG A 74 9.99 -7.15 22.54
CA ARG A 74 11.19 -7.46 21.76
C ARG A 74 11.76 -8.84 22.08
N ILE A 75 11.77 -9.25 23.36
CA ILE A 75 12.25 -10.58 23.77
C ILE A 75 11.36 -11.69 23.21
N ASP A 76 10.04 -11.51 23.27
CA ASP A 76 9.08 -12.49 22.76
C ASP A 76 9.21 -12.66 21.23
N CYS A 77 9.48 -11.58 20.52
CA CYS A 77 9.74 -11.63 19.07
C CYS A 77 11.13 -12.18 18.70
N TYR A 78 12.12 -12.04 19.59
CA TYR A 78 13.52 -12.36 19.28
C TYR A 78 13.74 -13.83 18.90
N TYR A 79 12.97 -14.75 19.47
CA TYR A 79 13.10 -16.19 19.19
C TYR A 79 12.12 -16.71 18.14
N ASN A 80 11.27 -15.84 17.57
CA ASN A 80 10.28 -16.24 16.59
C ASN A 80 10.84 -16.10 15.15
N PRO A 81 11.18 -17.20 14.45
CA PRO A 81 11.76 -17.12 13.11
C PRO A 81 10.79 -16.54 12.06
N LEU A 82 9.48 -16.75 12.24
CA LEU A 82 8.46 -16.17 11.35
C LEU A 82 8.42 -14.66 11.48
N TYR A 83 8.52 -14.13 12.70
CA TYR A 83 8.61 -12.70 12.95
C TYR A 83 9.81 -12.08 12.21
N HIS A 84 11.01 -12.67 12.33
CA HIS A 84 12.19 -12.15 11.64
C HIS A 84 12.04 -12.21 10.12
N ALA A 85 11.47 -13.28 9.58
CA ALA A 85 11.20 -13.39 8.15
C ALA A 85 10.26 -12.28 7.67
N LEU A 86 9.16 -12.02 8.39
CA LEU A 86 8.22 -10.94 8.07
C LEU A 86 8.88 -9.56 8.14
N VAL A 87 9.71 -9.31 9.17
CA VAL A 87 10.44 -8.04 9.32
C VAL A 87 11.44 -7.83 8.19
N ILE A 88 12.22 -8.85 7.83
CA ILE A 88 13.21 -8.75 6.76
C ILE A 88 12.53 -8.52 5.41
N VAL A 89 11.54 -9.33 5.08
CA VAL A 89 10.82 -9.21 3.80
C VAL A 89 10.10 -7.86 3.72
N GLY A 90 9.36 -7.48 4.77
CA GLY A 90 8.66 -6.22 4.80
C GLY A 90 9.60 -5.02 4.74
N ALA A 91 10.78 -5.07 5.39
CA ALA A 91 11.76 -4.00 5.30
C ALA A 91 12.29 -3.84 3.88
N ILE A 92 12.58 -4.94 3.16
CA ILE A 92 12.99 -4.89 1.75
C ILE A 92 11.89 -4.27 0.89
N CYS A 93 10.64 -4.74 1.04
CA CYS A 93 9.49 -4.21 0.32
C CYS A 93 9.31 -2.70 0.58
N LEU A 94 9.41 -2.29 1.83
CA LEU A 94 9.21 -0.91 2.25
C LEU A 94 10.32 0.03 1.75
N VAL A 95 11.60 -0.39 1.77
CA VAL A 95 12.71 0.38 1.21
C VAL A 95 12.50 0.60 -0.29
N LEU A 96 12.18 -0.47 -1.03
CA LEU A 96 11.97 -0.38 -2.47
C LEU A 96 10.75 0.49 -2.81
N GLY A 97 9.67 0.37 -2.02
CA GLY A 97 8.53 1.28 -2.08
C GLY A 97 8.95 2.73 -1.85
N ALA A 98 9.68 3.00 -0.78
CA ALA A 98 10.15 4.36 -0.48
C ALA A 98 11.02 4.91 -1.62
N TRP A 99 11.90 4.11 -2.22
CA TRP A 99 12.76 4.53 -3.32
C TRP A 99 11.98 4.85 -4.59
N ILE A 100 10.98 4.04 -4.98
CA ILE A 100 10.19 4.31 -6.18
C ILE A 100 9.31 5.56 -6.03
N HIS A 101 8.91 5.88 -4.80
CA HIS A 101 8.12 7.08 -4.48
C HIS A 101 8.99 8.33 -4.17
N SER A 102 10.29 8.16 -3.95
CA SER A 102 11.22 9.26 -3.63
C SER A 102 11.30 10.35 -4.70
N PRO A 103 11.32 10.06 -6.02
CA PRO A 103 11.30 11.08 -7.07
C PRO A 103 10.09 12.03 -7.01
N PHE A 104 9.00 11.60 -6.36
CA PHE A 104 7.78 12.40 -6.19
C PHE A 104 7.73 13.14 -4.84
N GLY A 105 8.79 13.04 -4.03
CA GLY A 105 8.79 13.55 -2.65
C GLY A 105 7.81 12.82 -1.74
N GLN A 106 7.59 11.53 -2.01
CA GLN A 106 6.59 10.68 -1.34
C GLN A 106 7.20 9.40 -0.74
N GLY A 107 8.53 9.35 -0.62
CA GLY A 107 9.27 8.20 -0.09
C GLY A 107 9.16 8.07 1.44
N ARG A 108 10.30 8.07 2.14
CA ARG A 108 10.31 7.94 3.61
C ARG A 108 9.66 9.13 4.31
N GLU A 109 9.79 10.31 3.71
CA GLU A 109 9.30 11.56 4.29
C GLU A 109 7.78 11.54 4.44
N LYS A 110 7.29 12.23 5.47
CA LYS A 110 5.86 12.38 5.67
C LYS A 110 5.24 13.07 4.46
N VAL A 111 4.02 12.67 4.09
CA VAL A 111 3.30 13.31 2.97
C VAL A 111 3.10 14.81 3.23
N ARG A 112 2.89 15.17 4.50
CA ARG A 112 2.85 16.54 5.05
C ARG A 112 3.41 16.59 6.47
N ALA A 113 3.70 17.79 6.96
CA ALA A 113 4.20 18.00 8.33
C ALA A 113 3.22 17.51 9.41
N ASP A 114 1.91 17.64 9.17
CA ASP A 114 0.79 17.25 10.03
C ASP A 114 0.17 15.90 9.62
N GLU A 115 0.95 15.01 9.00
CA GLU A 115 0.51 13.63 8.67
C GLU A 115 -0.04 12.94 9.94
N SER A 116 -1.33 12.60 9.89
CA SER A 116 -2.01 11.87 10.95
C SER A 116 -1.52 10.42 11.02
N LYS A 117 -1.74 9.75 12.16
CA LYS A 117 -1.38 8.33 12.33
C LYS A 117 -2.00 7.43 11.25
N VAL A 118 -3.27 7.65 10.90
CA VAL A 118 -3.97 6.87 9.88
C VAL A 118 -3.40 7.12 8.47
N GLU A 119 -3.01 8.36 8.15
CA GLU A 119 -2.31 8.66 6.90
C GLU A 119 -0.93 7.99 6.85
N HIS A 120 -0.21 8.02 7.97
CA HIS A 120 1.09 7.38 8.10
C HIS A 120 1.00 5.87 7.86
N GLU A 121 0.07 5.17 8.53
CA GLU A 121 -0.20 3.74 8.33
C GLU A 121 -0.63 3.44 6.88
N ALA A 122 -1.49 4.29 6.30
CA ALA A 122 -1.88 4.19 4.90
C ALA A 122 -0.66 4.26 3.95
N ARG A 123 0.27 5.18 4.21
CA ARG A 123 1.48 5.33 3.42
C ARG A 123 2.43 4.16 3.61
N THR A 124 2.85 3.87 4.85
CA THR A 124 3.94 2.92 5.10
C THR A 124 3.49 1.48 4.96
N GLN A 125 2.41 1.09 5.64
CA GLN A 125 1.96 -0.30 5.70
C GLN A 125 1.28 -0.77 4.42
N TRP A 126 0.66 0.14 3.66
CA TRP A 126 -0.05 -0.22 2.44
C TRP A 126 0.64 0.27 1.19
N ILE A 127 0.76 1.58 1.00
CA ILE A 127 1.21 2.12 -0.28
C ILE A 127 2.66 1.73 -0.56
N LEU A 128 3.59 2.05 0.33
CA LEU A 128 5.01 1.77 0.11
C LEU A 128 5.30 0.27 0.19
N MET A 129 4.76 -0.43 1.19
CA MET A 129 4.93 -1.88 1.37
C MET A 129 4.48 -2.68 0.13
N THR A 130 3.38 -2.30 -0.51
CA THR A 130 2.89 -2.99 -1.73
C THR A 130 3.57 -2.50 -3.00
N SER A 131 3.93 -1.21 -3.10
CA SER A 131 4.66 -0.70 -4.27
C SER A 131 6.04 -1.33 -4.45
N GLY A 132 6.71 -1.76 -3.38
CA GLY A 132 8.01 -2.44 -3.46
C GLY A 132 7.99 -3.73 -4.30
N PRO A 133 7.16 -4.73 -3.96
CA PRO A 133 7.00 -5.94 -4.76
C PRO A 133 6.64 -5.68 -6.22
N PHE A 134 5.74 -4.74 -6.51
CA PHE A 134 5.41 -4.36 -7.89
C PHE A 134 6.58 -3.70 -8.61
N ALA A 135 7.40 -2.92 -7.92
CA ALA A 135 8.61 -2.35 -8.51
C ALA A 135 9.63 -3.44 -8.87
N ILE A 136 9.77 -4.48 -8.03
CA ILE A 136 10.60 -5.64 -8.33
C ILE A 136 10.08 -6.37 -9.57
N ALA A 137 8.78 -6.69 -9.60
CA ALA A 137 8.15 -7.38 -10.73
C ALA A 137 8.32 -6.59 -12.04
N ALA A 138 7.96 -5.30 -12.04
CA ALA A 138 8.14 -4.40 -13.17
C ALA A 138 9.61 -4.31 -13.64
N PHE A 139 10.57 -4.31 -12.71
CA PHE A 139 11.99 -4.30 -13.05
C PHE A 139 12.43 -5.57 -13.79
N PHE A 140 12.00 -6.74 -13.33
CA PHE A 140 12.30 -8.00 -14.00
C PHE A 140 11.60 -8.12 -15.35
N ASP A 141 10.33 -7.71 -15.46
CA ASP A 141 9.60 -7.67 -16.73
C ASP A 141 10.30 -6.76 -17.75
N ALA A 142 10.76 -5.59 -17.31
CA ALA A 142 11.52 -4.67 -18.15
C ALA A 142 12.85 -5.29 -18.63
N ILE A 143 13.60 -5.95 -17.75
CA ILE A 143 14.82 -6.69 -18.14
C ILE A 143 14.48 -7.76 -19.17
N TYR A 144 13.44 -8.55 -18.93
CA TYR A 144 13.08 -9.63 -19.84
C TYR A 144 12.70 -9.08 -21.22
N LEU A 145 11.90 -8.03 -21.30
CA LEU A 145 11.55 -7.37 -22.56
C LEU A 145 12.78 -6.83 -23.31
N LEU A 146 13.77 -6.30 -22.58
CA LEU A 146 15.00 -5.76 -23.17
C LEU A 146 15.90 -6.85 -23.76
N PHE A 147 15.92 -8.06 -23.17
CA PHE A 147 16.89 -9.10 -23.52
C PHE A 147 16.31 -10.34 -24.23
N TYR A 148 15.01 -10.64 -24.11
CA TYR A 148 14.43 -11.95 -24.45
C TYR A 148 13.18 -11.89 -25.35
N ASN A 149 13.20 -10.99 -26.34
CA ASN A 149 12.12 -10.68 -27.29
C ASN A 149 10.86 -10.10 -26.64
N ALA A 150 10.20 -9.18 -27.36
CA ALA A 150 8.98 -8.56 -26.90
C ALA A 150 7.84 -9.59 -26.88
N ASP A 151 7.43 -9.99 -25.68
CA ASP A 151 6.22 -10.77 -25.43
C ASP A 151 5.10 -9.83 -24.97
N VAL A 152 3.93 -9.96 -25.59
CA VAL A 152 2.73 -9.19 -25.24
C VAL A 152 2.33 -9.48 -23.78
N GLU A 153 2.54 -10.71 -23.32
CA GLU A 153 2.31 -11.11 -21.92
C GLU A 153 3.07 -10.22 -20.93
N ILE A 154 4.37 -10.06 -21.17
CA ILE A 154 5.27 -9.32 -20.27
C ILE A 154 5.02 -7.82 -20.38
N ALA A 155 4.67 -7.33 -21.58
CA ALA A 155 4.24 -5.94 -21.75
C ALA A 155 2.96 -5.63 -20.95
N ILE A 156 2.01 -6.57 -20.87
CA ILE A 156 0.80 -6.44 -20.06
C ILE A 156 1.17 -6.45 -18.57
N GLY A 157 2.01 -7.39 -18.11
CA GLY A 157 2.52 -7.45 -16.73
C GLY A 157 3.13 -6.13 -16.29
N LEU A 158 4.10 -5.63 -17.06
CA LEU A 158 4.75 -4.34 -16.83
C LEU A 158 3.76 -3.18 -16.78
N ALA A 159 2.76 -3.18 -17.67
CA ALA A 159 1.75 -2.13 -17.72
C ALA A 159 0.82 -2.18 -16.49
N VAL A 160 0.47 -3.35 -16.00
CA VAL A 160 -0.32 -3.54 -14.77
C VAL A 160 0.47 -3.02 -13.56
N ASP A 161 1.72 -3.43 -13.43
CA ASP A 161 2.56 -3.09 -12.29
C ASP A 161 2.88 -1.59 -12.25
N SER A 162 3.20 -1.00 -13.41
CA SER A 162 3.42 0.45 -13.55
C SER A 162 2.15 1.25 -13.24
N SER A 163 0.99 0.78 -13.70
CA SER A 163 -0.30 1.43 -13.44
C SER A 163 -0.65 1.41 -11.95
N TYR A 164 -0.31 0.33 -11.26
CA TYR A 164 -0.49 0.22 -9.82
C TYR A 164 0.37 1.23 -9.05
N ILE A 165 1.67 1.27 -9.36
CA ILE A 165 2.61 2.22 -8.75
C ILE A 165 2.14 3.65 -8.99
N LEU A 166 1.74 3.98 -10.22
CA LEU A 166 1.21 5.30 -10.56
C LEU A 166 -0.08 5.63 -9.79
N GLY A 167 -1.00 4.67 -9.66
CA GLY A 167 -2.21 4.83 -8.85
C GLY A 167 -1.90 5.18 -7.40
N ASN A 168 -0.89 4.52 -6.82
CA ASN A 168 -0.40 4.79 -5.47
C ASN A 168 0.28 6.17 -5.33
N VAL A 169 1.06 6.62 -6.32
CA VAL A 169 1.64 7.99 -6.36
C VAL A 169 0.51 9.03 -6.30
N MET A 170 -0.55 8.80 -7.08
CA MET A 170 -1.71 9.68 -7.09
C MET A 170 -2.53 9.60 -5.80
N PHE A 171 -2.55 8.46 -5.14
CA PHE A 171 -3.17 8.33 -3.82
C PHE A 171 -2.42 9.16 -2.76
N LEU A 172 -1.09 9.05 -2.70
CA LEU A 172 -0.29 9.87 -1.78
C LEU A 172 -0.45 11.38 -2.06
N GLU A 173 -0.51 11.77 -3.33
CA GLU A 173 -0.78 13.16 -3.69
C GLU A 173 -2.20 13.61 -3.27
N ALA A 174 -3.20 12.72 -3.30
CA ALA A 174 -4.55 13.02 -2.81
C ALA A 174 -4.57 13.23 -1.29
N MET A 175 -3.80 12.42 -0.55
CA MET A 175 -3.59 12.58 0.90
C MET A 175 -2.83 13.88 1.21
N LYS A 176 -1.80 14.21 0.42
CA LYS A 176 -1.06 15.48 0.53
C LYS A 176 -1.96 16.69 0.42
N ARG A 177 -3.01 16.62 -0.40
CA ARG A 177 -3.99 17.69 -0.57
C ARG A 177 -5.13 17.66 0.44
N GLN A 178 -5.17 16.65 1.31
CA GLN A 178 -6.31 16.34 2.19
C GLN A 178 -7.64 16.28 1.42
N SER A 179 -7.59 15.86 0.15
CA SER A 179 -8.76 15.90 -0.70
C SER A 179 -9.61 14.66 -0.44
N LYS A 180 -10.67 14.83 0.35
CA LYS A 180 -11.70 13.83 0.62
C LYS A 180 -12.19 13.09 -0.64
N PRO A 181 -12.65 13.76 -1.72
CA PRO A 181 -13.14 13.05 -2.89
C PRO A 181 -12.04 12.26 -3.60
N LEU A 182 -10.83 12.79 -3.70
CA LEU A 182 -9.71 12.10 -4.36
C LEU A 182 -9.23 10.89 -3.54
N THR A 183 -9.14 11.03 -2.22
CA THR A 183 -8.78 9.93 -1.33
C THR A 183 -9.81 8.80 -1.42
N ARG A 184 -11.11 9.12 -1.37
CA ARG A 184 -12.18 8.12 -1.53
C ARG A 184 -12.14 7.45 -2.89
N LEU A 185 -11.90 8.22 -3.95
CA LEU A 185 -11.75 7.69 -5.30
C LEU A 185 -10.54 6.76 -5.41
N ALA A 186 -9.41 7.10 -4.78
CA ALA A 186 -8.22 6.25 -4.74
C ALA A 186 -8.46 4.95 -3.97
N ILE A 187 -9.16 5.00 -2.82
CA ILE A 187 -9.57 3.80 -2.06
C ILE A 187 -10.45 2.89 -2.93
N ILE A 188 -11.48 3.44 -3.57
CA ILE A 188 -12.37 2.68 -4.47
C ILE A 188 -11.56 2.07 -5.63
N SER A 189 -10.68 2.87 -6.22
CA SER A 189 -9.82 2.47 -7.34
C SER A 189 -8.91 1.30 -6.97
N ASN A 190 -8.28 1.37 -5.80
CA ASN A 190 -7.46 0.29 -5.25
C ASN A 190 -8.28 -0.97 -4.96
N ALA A 191 -9.51 -0.83 -4.44
CA ALA A 191 -10.41 -1.97 -4.23
C ALA A 191 -10.81 -2.63 -5.56
N ILE A 192 -11.15 -1.83 -6.59
CA ILE A 192 -11.48 -2.32 -7.93
C ILE A 192 -10.28 -3.02 -8.57
N PHE A 193 -9.08 -2.47 -8.41
CA PHE A 193 -7.83 -3.07 -8.89
C PHE A 193 -7.55 -4.41 -8.21
N ALA A 194 -7.69 -4.48 -6.88
CA ALA A 194 -7.51 -5.72 -6.11
C ALA A 194 -8.50 -6.80 -6.55
N LEU A 195 -9.77 -6.47 -6.78
CA LEU A 195 -10.76 -7.41 -7.33
C LEU A 195 -10.36 -7.89 -8.73
N GLY A 196 -9.84 -7.01 -9.58
CA GLY A 196 -9.30 -7.36 -10.89
C GLY A 196 -8.15 -8.37 -10.78
N LEU A 197 -7.18 -8.12 -9.88
CA LEU A 197 -6.08 -9.04 -9.60
C LEU A 197 -6.55 -10.39 -9.08
N VAL A 198 -7.54 -10.44 -8.18
CA VAL A 198 -8.14 -11.70 -7.72
C VAL A 198 -8.70 -12.51 -8.89
N MET A 199 -9.42 -11.87 -9.80
CA MET A 199 -9.99 -12.53 -10.97
C MET A 199 -8.91 -13.04 -11.93
N LEU A 200 -7.86 -12.26 -12.16
CA LEU A 200 -6.68 -12.68 -12.94
C LEU A 200 -6.02 -13.90 -12.28
N LEU A 201 -5.81 -13.85 -10.96
CA LEU A 201 -5.21 -14.95 -10.22
C LEU A 201 -6.04 -16.24 -10.33
N ILE A 202 -7.34 -16.17 -10.09
CA ILE A 202 -8.21 -17.35 -10.16
C ILE A 202 -8.14 -17.97 -11.57
N GLY A 203 -8.27 -17.14 -12.60
CA GLY A 203 -8.34 -17.67 -13.96
C GLY A 203 -7.01 -18.18 -14.50
N GLY A 204 -5.89 -17.57 -14.12
CA GLY A 204 -4.59 -18.11 -14.50
C GLY A 204 -4.19 -19.37 -13.71
N ILE A 205 -4.63 -19.56 -12.46
CA ILE A 205 -4.53 -20.86 -11.76
C ILE A 205 -5.28 -21.95 -12.54
N ILE A 206 -6.52 -21.65 -12.95
CA ILE A 206 -7.34 -22.59 -13.74
C ILE A 206 -6.63 -22.94 -15.05
N PHE A 207 -6.01 -21.97 -15.73
CA PHE A 207 -5.32 -22.23 -16.97
C PHE A 207 -3.99 -22.97 -16.80
N ALA A 208 -3.16 -22.59 -15.82
CA ALA A 208 -1.89 -23.26 -15.52
C ALA A 208 -2.11 -24.74 -15.17
N ALA A 209 -3.17 -25.05 -14.41
CA ALA A 209 -3.58 -26.43 -14.12
C ALA A 209 -3.85 -27.26 -15.38
N ASN A 210 -4.23 -26.63 -16.49
CA ASN A 210 -4.49 -27.30 -17.76
C ASN A 210 -3.25 -27.46 -18.67
N LYS A 211 -2.15 -26.72 -18.43
CA LYS A 211 -1.01 -26.67 -19.35
C LYS A 211 0.23 -27.49 -18.96
N HIS A 212 0.32 -28.05 -17.75
CA HIS A 212 1.47 -28.86 -17.29
C HIS A 212 2.87 -28.20 -17.48
N GLU A 213 2.96 -26.89 -17.73
CA GLU A 213 4.21 -26.17 -17.84
C GLU A 213 4.47 -25.42 -16.52
N SER A 214 5.47 -25.86 -15.76
CA SER A 214 5.90 -25.17 -14.54
C SER A 214 7.20 -24.41 -14.80
N ASN A 215 7.10 -23.11 -15.07
CA ASN A 215 8.26 -22.21 -15.06
C ASN A 215 8.38 -21.58 -13.66
N ALA A 216 9.54 -21.70 -13.02
CA ALA A 216 9.79 -21.16 -11.69
C ALA A 216 9.55 -19.63 -11.61
N TRP A 217 9.84 -18.90 -12.69
CA TRP A 217 9.60 -17.46 -12.78
C TRP A 217 8.12 -17.11 -12.67
N LYS A 218 7.28 -17.85 -13.38
CA LYS A 218 5.83 -17.67 -13.32
C LYS A 218 5.34 -17.93 -11.90
N ILE A 219 5.73 -19.06 -11.29
CA ILE A 219 5.35 -19.39 -9.90
C ILE A 219 5.72 -18.26 -8.93
N PHE A 220 6.88 -17.63 -9.10
CA PHE A 220 7.30 -16.51 -8.27
C PHE A 220 6.42 -15.26 -8.45
N ASP A 221 6.14 -14.84 -9.69
CA ASP A 221 5.23 -13.70 -9.97
C ASP A 221 3.83 -13.95 -9.39
N TRP A 222 3.29 -15.15 -9.62
CA TRP A 222 2.05 -15.65 -9.05
C TRP A 222 1.99 -15.54 -7.53
N PHE A 223 3.08 -15.92 -6.85
CA PHE A 223 3.21 -15.83 -5.41
C PHE A 223 3.20 -14.38 -4.91
N ILE A 224 3.93 -13.48 -5.59
CA ILE A 224 3.93 -12.04 -5.27
C ILE A 224 2.53 -11.47 -5.40
N ARG A 225 1.84 -11.72 -6.53
CA ARG A 225 0.45 -11.24 -6.75
C ARG A 225 -0.53 -11.78 -5.70
N ALA A 226 -0.40 -13.05 -5.31
CA ALA A 226 -1.24 -13.66 -4.28
C ALA A 226 -1.02 -13.01 -2.90
N ILE A 227 0.24 -12.77 -2.51
CA ILE A 227 0.56 -12.03 -1.29
C ILE A 227 -0.07 -10.65 -1.34
N THR A 228 0.10 -9.91 -2.44
CA THR A 228 -0.47 -8.57 -2.60
C THR A 228 -1.99 -8.58 -2.38
N VAL A 229 -2.72 -9.56 -2.92
CA VAL A 229 -4.17 -9.69 -2.68
C VAL A 229 -4.49 -9.86 -1.20
N VAL A 230 -3.74 -10.68 -0.47
CA VAL A 230 -3.92 -10.84 0.98
C VAL A 230 -3.69 -9.50 1.70
N PHE A 231 -2.61 -8.78 1.36
CA PHE A 231 -2.35 -7.45 1.90
C PHE A 231 -3.49 -6.47 1.58
N PHE A 232 -4.04 -6.48 0.36
CA PHE A 232 -5.20 -5.64 0.03
C PHE A 232 -6.43 -5.92 0.88
N LEU A 233 -6.71 -7.18 1.19
CA LEU A 233 -7.83 -7.52 2.08
C LEU A 233 -7.61 -6.94 3.48
N LEU A 234 -6.39 -7.02 3.99
CA LEU A 234 -6.03 -6.42 5.28
C LEU A 234 -6.09 -4.88 5.23
N ALA A 235 -5.73 -4.27 4.09
CA ALA A 235 -5.77 -2.82 3.85
C ALA A 235 -7.16 -2.22 4.00
N THR A 236 -8.22 -3.00 3.77
CA THR A 236 -9.60 -2.54 3.90
C THR A 236 -9.91 -1.99 5.29
N LEU A 237 -9.26 -2.52 6.34
CA LEU A 237 -9.45 -2.08 7.73
C LEU A 237 -8.95 -0.64 7.93
N ILE A 238 -7.76 -0.33 7.41
CA ILE A 238 -7.18 1.01 7.49
C ILE A 238 -7.88 1.96 6.53
N TYR A 239 -8.25 1.51 5.33
CA TYR A 239 -9.02 2.33 4.40
C TYR A 239 -10.38 2.73 4.95
N ALA A 240 -11.02 1.90 5.79
CA ALA A 240 -12.25 2.28 6.48
C ALA A 240 -12.04 3.46 7.44
N GLN A 241 -10.89 3.51 8.14
CA GLN A 241 -10.54 4.64 8.99
C GLN A 241 -10.21 5.89 8.16
N LEU A 242 -9.39 5.72 7.11
CA LEU A 242 -8.98 6.80 6.21
C LEU A 242 -10.16 7.42 5.44
N TRP A 243 -11.22 6.64 5.18
CA TRP A 243 -12.43 7.08 4.50
C TRP A 243 -13.11 8.29 5.17
N HIS A 244 -12.97 8.37 6.50
CA HIS A 244 -13.55 9.41 7.35
C HIS A 244 -12.53 10.46 7.83
N ALA A 245 -11.24 10.25 7.55
CA ALA A 245 -10.17 11.11 8.06
C ALA A 245 -10.29 12.58 7.64
N TYR A 246 -10.94 12.87 6.51
CA TYR A 246 -11.11 14.24 6.00
C TYR A 246 -12.54 14.77 6.11
N ASP A 247 -13.41 14.13 6.90
CA ASP A 247 -14.80 14.59 7.06
C ASP A 247 -14.91 15.93 7.81
N HIS A 248 -13.91 16.26 8.64
CA HIS A 248 -13.89 17.44 9.50
C HIS A 248 -13.00 18.58 8.98
N VAL A 249 -12.32 18.39 7.85
CA VAL A 249 -11.50 19.44 7.22
C VAL A 249 -12.45 20.45 6.58
N GLU A 250 -12.90 21.43 7.36
CA GLU A 250 -13.62 22.59 6.86
C GLU A 250 -12.65 23.41 6.01
N TYR A 251 -12.90 23.53 4.70
CA TYR A 251 -12.08 24.37 3.83
C TYR A 251 -12.25 25.83 4.24
N PRO A 252 -11.27 26.45 4.93
CA PRO A 252 -11.42 27.82 5.36
C PRO A 252 -11.44 28.68 4.09
N ASN A 253 -12.56 29.36 3.83
CA ASN A 253 -12.78 30.33 2.74
C ASN A 253 -13.19 29.85 1.34
N LYS A 254 -13.68 28.61 1.14
CA LYS A 254 -14.46 28.38 -0.10
C LYS A 254 -15.87 28.92 0.08
N SER A 255 -16.20 30.00 -0.63
CA SER A 255 -17.57 30.49 -0.72
C SER A 255 -18.50 29.33 -1.10
N PRO A 256 -19.74 29.27 -0.58
CA PRO A 256 -20.69 28.18 -0.88
C PRO A 256 -21.00 28.03 -2.38
N THR A 257 -20.55 28.96 -3.22
CA THR A 257 -20.63 28.94 -4.68
C THR A 257 -19.44 28.26 -5.39
N SER A 258 -18.37 27.89 -4.66
CA SER A 258 -17.15 27.27 -5.22
C SER A 258 -17.12 25.74 -5.04
N CYS A 259 -18.26 25.07 -5.26
CA CYS A 259 -18.31 23.62 -5.46
C CYS A 259 -17.65 23.18 -6.79
N ALA A 260 -17.04 24.09 -7.54
CA ALA A 260 -16.23 23.75 -8.70
C ALA A 260 -15.02 22.93 -8.23
N ILE A 261 -15.03 21.64 -8.58
CA ILE A 261 -13.84 20.79 -8.54
C ILE A 261 -12.76 21.53 -9.34
N SER A 262 -11.60 21.77 -8.72
CA SER A 262 -10.47 22.37 -9.43
C SER A 262 -10.18 21.53 -10.66
N SER A 263 -9.87 22.14 -11.80
CA SER A 263 -9.49 21.40 -13.01
C SER A 263 -8.38 20.39 -12.71
N SER A 264 -7.41 20.76 -11.86
CA SER A 264 -6.36 19.88 -11.36
C SER A 264 -6.87 18.63 -10.66
N ASP A 265 -7.92 18.76 -9.84
CA ASP A 265 -8.49 17.64 -9.08
C ASP A 265 -9.34 16.77 -9.98
N PHE A 266 -10.03 17.35 -10.97
CA PHE A 266 -10.73 16.59 -11.99
C PHE A 266 -9.78 15.73 -12.81
N PHE A 267 -8.68 16.30 -13.32
CA PHE A 267 -7.66 15.54 -14.05
C PHE A 267 -7.02 14.45 -13.20
N MET A 268 -6.71 14.77 -11.95
CA MET A 268 -6.16 13.81 -11.00
C MET A 268 -7.14 12.65 -10.75
N GLY A 269 -8.42 12.94 -10.56
CA GLY A 269 -9.46 11.92 -10.43
C GLY A 269 -9.59 11.05 -11.67
N LEU A 270 -9.49 11.64 -12.87
CA LEU A 270 -9.51 10.90 -14.13
C LEU A 270 -8.29 9.99 -14.29
N LEU A 271 -7.11 10.42 -13.83
CA LEU A 271 -5.91 9.58 -13.83
C LEU A 271 -6.02 8.42 -12.83
N ILE A 272 -6.52 8.67 -11.62
CA ILE A 272 -6.75 7.62 -10.60
C ILE A 272 -7.75 6.58 -11.13
N ALA A 273 -8.92 7.03 -11.62
CA ALA A 273 -9.94 6.15 -12.15
C ALA A 273 -9.45 5.45 -13.43
N GLY A 274 -8.73 6.16 -14.29
CA GLY A 274 -8.13 5.63 -15.50
C GLY A 274 -7.15 4.49 -15.22
N ALA A 275 -6.24 4.66 -14.26
CA ALA A 275 -5.31 3.61 -13.85
C ALA A 275 -6.03 2.36 -13.32
N ALA A 276 -7.08 2.54 -12.52
CA ALA A 276 -7.89 1.43 -12.01
C ALA A 276 -8.68 0.71 -13.12
N LEU A 277 -9.26 1.47 -14.05
CA LEU A 277 -10.02 0.93 -15.17
C LEU A 277 -9.11 0.35 -16.26
N PHE A 278 -7.85 0.74 -16.31
CA PHE A 278 -6.90 0.27 -17.30
C PHE A 278 -6.70 -1.24 -17.22
N ILE A 279 -6.67 -1.84 -16.02
CA ILE A 279 -6.58 -3.31 -15.89
C ILE A 279 -7.80 -4.02 -16.48
N TRP A 280 -8.98 -3.43 -16.30
CA TRP A 280 -10.23 -3.95 -16.86
C TRP A 280 -10.31 -3.75 -18.36
N PHE A 281 -9.81 -2.61 -18.85
CA PHE A 281 -9.65 -2.36 -20.28
C PHE A 281 -8.70 -3.39 -20.90
N LEU A 282 -7.53 -3.63 -20.31
CA LEU A 282 -6.59 -4.65 -20.77
C LEU A 282 -7.23 -6.04 -20.77
N PHE A 283 -7.96 -6.38 -19.71
CA PHE A 283 -8.70 -7.63 -19.62
C PHE A 283 -9.71 -7.76 -20.77
N VAL A 284 -10.59 -6.78 -20.95
CA VAL A 284 -11.60 -6.77 -22.02
C VAL A 284 -10.94 -6.80 -23.40
N PHE A 285 -9.93 -5.97 -23.63
CA PHE A 285 -9.21 -5.87 -24.90
C PHE A 285 -8.52 -7.19 -25.27
N ALA A 286 -7.88 -7.85 -24.29
CA ALA A 286 -7.26 -9.14 -24.49
C ALA A 286 -8.30 -10.27 -24.70
N VAL A 287 -9.55 -10.14 -24.20
CA VAL A 287 -10.64 -11.07 -24.54
C VAL A 287 -10.97 -10.94 -26.03
N PHE A 288 -10.99 -9.70 -26.53
CA PHE A 288 -11.42 -9.39 -27.89
C PHE A 288 -10.37 -9.71 -28.97
N LEU A 289 -9.07 -9.57 -28.70
CA LEU A 289 -8.03 -9.74 -29.73
C LEU A 289 -7.76 -11.20 -30.10
N ASP A 290 -7.56 -12.08 -29.11
CA ASP A 290 -7.11 -13.47 -29.33
C ASP A 290 -8.04 -14.52 -28.68
N GLY A 291 -9.19 -14.07 -28.18
CA GLY A 291 -10.08 -14.88 -27.35
C GLY A 291 -9.50 -15.13 -25.95
N PRO A 292 -10.23 -15.86 -25.09
CA PRO A 292 -9.82 -16.09 -23.70
C PRO A 292 -8.43 -16.73 -23.57
N LYS A 293 -7.94 -17.42 -24.59
CA LYS A 293 -6.64 -18.12 -24.56
C LYS A 293 -5.43 -17.20 -24.40
N ALA A 294 -5.43 -16.00 -24.98
CA ALA A 294 -4.29 -15.08 -24.85
C ALA A 294 -4.24 -14.37 -23.51
N ILE A 295 -5.39 -14.01 -22.92
CA ILE A 295 -5.43 -13.51 -21.54
C ILE A 295 -4.85 -14.58 -20.62
N TRP A 296 -5.36 -15.80 -20.75
CA TRP A 296 -4.94 -16.85 -19.85
C TRP A 296 -3.49 -17.26 -20.11
N ALA A 297 -2.98 -17.15 -21.33
CA ALA A 297 -1.55 -17.30 -21.58
C ALA A 297 -0.74 -16.17 -20.93
N ALA A 298 -1.18 -14.91 -21.06
CA ALA A 298 -0.53 -13.74 -20.50
C ALA A 298 -0.59 -13.66 -18.97
N VAL A 299 -1.50 -14.41 -18.36
CA VAL A 299 -1.68 -14.44 -16.91
C VAL A 299 -1.08 -15.72 -16.32
N ALA A 300 -1.06 -16.85 -17.03
CA ALA A 300 -0.64 -18.15 -16.51
C ALA A 300 0.83 -18.49 -16.77
#